data_AF-A0A9E2VW98-F1
#
_entry.id   AF-A0A9E2VW98-F1
#
_cell.length_a   1.000
_cell.length_b   1.000
_cell.length_c   1.000
_cell.angle_alpha   90.00
_cell.angle_beta   90.00
_cell.angle_gamma   90.00
#
_symmetry.space_group_name_H-M   'P 1'
#
loop_
_entity.id
_entity.type
_entity.pdbx_description
1 polymer ?
#
loop_
_entity_poly.entity_id
_entity_poly.type
_entity_poly.pdbx_seq_one_letter_code
_entity_poly.pdbx_strand_id
1 'polypeptide(L)' 'MTEPDTGFDYDRYRQLLAEADDEPKRLAFINLLIAEKARDRLARQSLRSTLAEMGLTTNQGGDEPEQGN' A
#
# COMPACT_ATOMS: atom_id res chain seq x y z
N MET A 1 -4.03 -16.39 -9.61
CA MET A 1 -2.77 -15.63 -9.74
C MET A 1 -2.82 -14.56 -8.67
N THR A 2 -2.08 -14.75 -7.59
CA THR A 2 -1.96 -13.81 -6.47
C THR A 2 -1.30 -12.54 -7.02
N GLU A 3 -2.04 -11.44 -7.02
CA GLU A 3 -1.49 -10.12 -7.34
C GLU A 3 -0.23 -9.91 -6.47
N PRO A 4 0.92 -9.57 -7.08
CA PRO A 4 2.07 -9.17 -6.30
C PRO A 4 1.68 -7.85 -5.63
N ASP A 5 1.45 -7.88 -4.32
CA ASP A 5 1.33 -6.68 -3.49
C ASP A 5 2.67 -5.94 -3.60
N THR A 6 2.78 -5.13 -4.65
CA THR A 6 3.95 -4.34 -4.99
C THR A 6 4.20 -3.38 -3.83
N GLY A 7 5.24 -3.67 -3.05
CA GLY A 7 5.92 -2.65 -2.26
C GLY A 7 6.50 -3.12 -0.93
N PHE A 8 5.98 -4.19 -0.32
CA PHE A 8 6.40 -4.53 1.04
C PHE A 8 6.85 -5.98 1.19
N ASP A 9 8.13 -6.21 0.92
CA ASP A 9 8.76 -7.53 1.00
C ASP A 9 9.10 -7.87 2.46
N TYR A 10 8.09 -8.31 3.21
CA TYR A 10 8.17 -8.58 4.65
C TYR A 10 9.26 -9.59 5.00
N ASP A 11 9.48 -10.60 4.16
CA ASP A 11 10.50 -11.62 4.39
C ASP A 11 11.91 -11.04 4.30
N ARG A 12 12.16 -10.19 3.30
CA ARG A 12 13.42 -9.47 3.16
C ARG A 12 13.70 -8.55 4.35
N TYR A 13 12.69 -7.82 4.81
CA TYR A 13 12.83 -6.95 5.99
C TYR A 13 13.04 -7.74 7.28
N ARG A 14 12.39 -8.89 7.43
CA ARG A 14 12.60 -9.80 8.57
C ARG A 14 14.04 -10.31 8.62
N GLN A 15 14.62 -10.65 7.47
CA GLN A 15 16.00 -11.13 7.40
C GLN A 15 17.00 -10.02 7.73
N LEU A 16 16.79 -8.80 7.23
CA LEU A 16 17.61 -7.62 7.57
C LEU A 16 17.50 -7.23 9.05
N LEU A 17 16.32 -7.42 9.67
CA LEU A 17 16.13 -7.22 11.11
C LEU A 17 16.86 -8.26 11.96
N ALA A 18 16.97 -9.50 11.47
CA ALA A 18 17.70 -10.57 12.14
C ALA A 18 19.22 -10.41 12.01
N GLU A 19 19.69 -9.83 10.89
CA GLU A 19 21.09 -9.43 10.71
C GLU A 19 21.47 -8.18 11.50
N ALA A 20 20.51 -7.34 11.90
CA ALA A 20 20.75 -6.21 12.79
C ALA A 20 20.90 -6.67 14.26
N ASP A 21 22.09 -7.20 14.57
CA ASP A 21 22.45 -7.70 15.91
C ASP A 21 22.61 -6.57 16.95
N ASP A 22 22.97 -5.36 16.51
CA ASP A 22 22.97 -4.16 17.36
C ASP A 22 21.55 -3.59 17.55
N GLU A 23 21.09 -3.58 18.81
CA GLU A 23 19.82 -2.98 19.23
C GLU A 23 19.54 -1.56 18.68
N PRO A 24 20.49 -0.61 18.69
CA PRO A 24 20.27 0.71 18.10
C PRO A 24 20.14 0.68 16.57
N LYS A 25 20.86 -0.21 15.87
CA LYS A 25 20.72 -0.37 14.40
C LYS A 25 19.37 -0.97 14.05
N ARG A 26 18.90 -1.95 14.83
CA ARG A 26 17.59 -2.58 14.68
C ARG A 26 16.45 -1.56 14.86
N LEU A 27 16.52 -0.72 15.89
CA LEU A 27 15.54 0.35 16.11
C LEU A 27 15.55 1.41 15.00
N ALA A 28 16.72 1.83 14.53
CA ALA A 28 16.84 2.75 13.40
C ALA A 28 16.22 2.16 12.12
N PHE A 29 16.45 0.87 11.86
CA PHE A 29 15.89 0.16 10.72
C PHE A 29 14.37 0.02 10.82
N ILE A 30 13.82 -0.37 11.97
CA ILE A 30 12.36 -0.42 12.20
C ILE A 30 11.71 0.94 11.95
N ASN A 31 12.30 2.02 12.47
CA ASN A 31 11.78 3.37 12.27
C ASN A 31 11.80 3.80 10.80
N LEU A 32 12.85 3.42 10.05
CA LEU A 32 12.93 3.65 8.61
C LEU A 32 11.79 2.94 7.87
N LEU A 33 11.54 1.66 8.18
CA LEU A 33 10.46 0.88 7.56
C LEU A 33 9.07 1.45 7.86
N ILE A 34 8.84 1.89 9.09
CA ILE A 34 7.58 2.55 9.47
C ILE A 34 7.42 3.85 8.70
N ALA A 35 8.46 4.67 8.60
CA ALA A 35 8.43 5.94 7.87
C ALA A 35 8.20 5.76 6.37
N GLU A 36 8.80 4.73 5.75
CA GLU A 36 8.53 4.39 4.35
C GLU A 36 7.10 3.91 4.13
N LYS A 37 6.59 3.01 4.97
CA LYS A 37 5.22 2.50 4.86
C LYS A 37 4.17 3.58 5.11
N ALA A 38 4.43 4.51 6.04
CA ALA A 38 3.57 5.65 6.30
C ALA A 38 3.52 6.60 5.10
N ARG A 39 4.68 6.90 4.48
CA ARG A 39 4.76 7.71 3.27
C ARG A 39 4.06 7.04 2.08
N ASP A 40 4.26 5.73 1.89
CA ASP A 40 3.61 4.97 0.83
C ASP A 40 2.08 4.97 1.00
N ARG A 41 1.58 4.75 2.23
CA ARG A 41 0.14 4.86 2.52
C ARG A 41 -0.41 6.25 2.23
N LEU A 42 0.32 7.29 2.62
CA LEU A 42 -0.10 8.67 2.37
C LEU A 42 -0.11 8.99 0.87
N ALA A 43 0.89 8.52 0.12
CA ALA A 43 0.96 8.68 -1.33
C ALA A 43 -0.18 7.93 -2.04
N ARG A 44 -0.48 6.70 -1.64
CA ARG A 44 -1.65 5.93 -2.16
C ARG A 44 -2.96 6.64 -1.86
N GLN A 45 -3.13 7.16 -0.64
CA GLN A 45 -4.33 7.88 -0.26
C GLN A 45 -4.46 9.20 -1.04
N SER A 46 -3.38 9.95 -1.19
CA SER A 46 -3.37 11.17 -2.00
C SER A 46 -3.70 10.87 -3.46
N LEU A 47 -3.10 9.82 -4.05
CA LEU A 47 -3.40 9.40 -5.41
C LEU A 47 -4.88 9.01 -5.55
N ARG A 48 -5.43 8.28 -4.58
CA ARG A 48 -6.85 7.90 -4.56
C ARG A 48 -7.76 9.12 -4.44
N SER A 49 -7.41 10.10 -3.61
CA SER A 49 -8.15 11.37 -3.51
C SER A 49 -8.10 12.15 -4.82
N THR A 50 -6.94 12.28 -5.46
CA THR A 50 -6.81 12.96 -6.76
C THR A 50 -7.58 12.24 -7.87
N LEU A 51 -7.56 10.89 -7.88
CA LEU A 51 -8.37 10.12 -8.81
C LEU A 51 -9.89 10.29 -8.57
N ALA A 52 -10.31 10.42 -7.30
CA ALA A 52 -11.71 10.67 -6.94
C ALA A 52 -12.15 12.06 -7.38
N GLU A 53 -11.31 13.07 -7.16
CA GLU A 53 -11.55 14.45 -7.62
C GLU A 53 -11.64 14.54 -9.15
N MET A 54 -10.84 13.74 -9.87
CA MET A 54 -10.93 13.65 -11.33
C MET A 54 -12.07 12.77 -11.85
N GLY A 55 -12.92 12.21 -10.96
CA GLY A 55 -14.03 11.33 -11.35
C GLY A 55 -13.61 10.00 -11.99
N LEU A 56 -12.34 9.62 -11.86
CA LEU A 56 -11.74 8.42 -12.45
C LEU A 56 -11.76 7.23 -11.47
N THR A 57 -12.31 7.40 -10.26
CA THR A 57 -12.57 6.27 -9.37
C THR A 57 -13.70 5.44 -9.97
N THR A 58 -13.38 4.20 -10.29
CA THR A 58 -14.27 3.25 -10.96
C THR A 58 -15.57 3.07 -10.19
N ASN A 59 -16.62 3.80 -10.59
CA ASN A 59 -18.01 3.38 -10.41
C ASN A 59 -18.26 2.25 -11.43
N GLN A 60 -17.75 1.05 -11.15
CA GLN A 60 -18.27 -0.16 -11.79
C GLN A 60 -19.26 -0.80 -10.82
N GLY A 61 -20.53 -0.50 -11.03
CA GLY A 61 -21.64 -1.08 -10.28
C GLY A 61 -22.91 -0.26 -10.48
N GLY A 62 -23.70 -0.60 -11.50
CA GLY A 62 -25.09 -0.16 -11.60
C GLY A 62 -25.57 0.40 -12.93
N ASP A 63 -25.18 -0.18 -14.07
CA ASP A 63 -25.91 0.02 -15.33
C ASP A 63 -26.50 -1.33 -15.77
N GLU A 64 -27.59 -1.74 -15.10
CA GLU A 64 -28.53 -2.74 -15.63
C GLU A 64 -29.82 -2.00 -16.02
N PRO A 65 -30.08 -1.75 -17.32
CA PRO A 65 -31.41 -1.42 -17.77
C PRO A 65 -32.19 -2.73 -17.99
N GLU A 66 -32.82 -3.27 -16.93
CA GLU A 66 -33.89 -4.25 -17.10
C GLU A 66 -35.14 -3.53 -17.63
N GLN A 67 -35.26 -3.46 -18.95
CA GLN A 67 -36.53 -3.30 -19.63
C GLN A 67 -37.26 -4.64 -19.62
N GLY A 68 -38.46 -4.70 -19.04
CA GLY A 68 -39.35 -5.85 -19.22
C GLY A 68 -40.53 -5.92 -18.27
N ASN A 69 -41.61 -5.18 -18.56
CA ASN A 69 -42.95 -5.75 -18.74
C ASN A 69 -43.88 -4.75 -19.45
#